data_AF-A0A6I4UR91-F1
#
_entry.id   AF-A0A6I4UR91-F1
#
_cell.length_a   1.000
_cell.length_b   1.000
_cell.length_c   1.000
_cell.angle_alpha   90.00
_cell.angle_beta   90.00
_cell.angle_gamma   90.00
#
_symmetry.space_group_name_H-M   'P 1'
#
loop_
_entity.id
_entity.type
_entity.pdbx_description
1 polymer ?
#
loop_
_entity_poly.entity_id
_entity_poly.type
_entity_poly.pdbx_seq_one_letter_code
_entity_poly.pdbx_strand_id
1 'polypeptide(L)' 'MSRSDRDLAEARARNGFIIINLVRFSGVALVMLGFAIVRGVIDLPYAVGAIIAVAGFFEVFFLPRFIARRWNAGDRTPK' A
#
# COMPACT_ATOMS: atom_id res chain seq x y z
N MET A 1 -17.21 -25.97 -10.07
CA MET A 1 -16.12 -25.42 -9.22
C MET A 1 -15.48 -26.58 -8.48
N SER A 2 -14.28 -26.98 -8.93
CA SER A 2 -13.47 -28.00 -8.26
C SER A 2 -13.03 -27.48 -6.88
N ARG A 3 -12.70 -28.37 -5.92
CA ARG A 3 -12.09 -27.96 -4.64
C ARG A 3 -10.83 -27.11 -4.88
N SER A 4 -10.04 -27.46 -5.90
CA SER A 4 -8.83 -26.72 -6.31
C SER A 4 -9.09 -25.25 -6.67
N ASP A 5 -10.24 -24.93 -7.30
CA ASP A 5 -10.55 -23.56 -7.73
C ASP A 5 -10.84 -22.66 -6.52
N ARG A 6 -11.44 -23.23 -5.47
CA ARG A 6 -11.73 -22.52 -4.21
C ARG A 6 -10.45 -22.26 -3.43
N ASP A 7 -9.57 -23.26 -3.35
CA ASP A 7 -8.27 -23.13 -2.66
C ASP A 7 -7.40 -22.04 -3.31
N LEU A 8 -7.40 -21.96 -4.65
CA LEU A 8 -6.69 -20.91 -5.41
C LEU A 8 -7.31 -19.52 -5.18
N ALA A 9 -8.64 -19.42 -5.11
CA ALA A 9 -9.33 -18.16 -4.84
C ALA A 9 -9.05 -17.66 -3.41
N GLU A 10 -9.06 -18.55 -2.41
CA GLU A 10 -8.71 -18.23 -1.02
C GLU A 10 -7.25 -17.79 -0.89
N ALA A 11 -6.31 -18.51 -1.51
CA ALA A 11 -4.90 -18.12 -1.51
C ALA A 11 -4.69 -16.74 -2.15
N ARG A 12 -5.39 -16.44 -3.24
CA ARG A 12 -5.34 -15.15 -3.92
C ARG A 12 -5.91 -14.02 -3.05
N ALA A 13 -7.07 -14.23 -2.42
CA ALA A 13 -7.70 -13.25 -1.54
C ALA A 13 -6.81 -12.95 -0.31
N ARG A 14 -6.24 -13.99 0.30
CA ARG A 14 -5.32 -13.87 1.43
C ARG A 14 -4.05 -13.10 1.06
N ASN A 15 -3.44 -13.40 -0.09
CA ASN A 15 -2.26 -12.69 -0.55
C ASN A 15 -2.56 -11.21 -0.83
N GLY A 16 -3.69 -10.90 -1.48
CA GLY A 16 -4.11 -9.53 -1.74
C GLY A 16 -4.30 -8.72 -0.44
N PHE A 17 -4.94 -9.32 0.57
CA PHE A 17 -5.12 -8.71 1.88
C PHE A 17 -3.79 -8.39 2.57
N ILE A 18 -2.85 -9.33 2.57
CA ILE A 18 -1.52 -9.15 3.17
C ILE A 18 -0.77 -8.00 2.48
N ILE A 19 -0.75 -8.00 1.14
CA ILE A 19 -0.07 -6.96 0.35
C ILE A 19 -0.67 -5.58 0.61
N ILE A 20 -2.01 -5.46 0.57
CA ILE A 20 -2.69 -4.18 0.80
C ILE A 20 -2.41 -3.64 2.21
N ASN A 21 -2.39 -4.50 3.22
CA ASN A 21 -2.07 -4.07 4.57
C ASN A 21 -0.62 -3.65 4.70
N LEU A 22 0.32 -4.40 4.12
CA LEU A 22 1.74 -4.05 4.16
C LEU A 22 2.00 -2.68 3.53
N VAL A 23 1.37 -2.40 2.38
CA VAL A 23 1.45 -1.09 1.70
C VAL A 23 0.85 0.04 2.55
N ARG A 24 -0.23 -0.23 3.29
CA ARG A 24 -0.79 0.77 4.21
C ARG A 24 0.18 1.07 5.34
N PHE A 25 0.77 0.04 5.95
CA PHE A 25 1.74 0.22 7.02
C PHE A 25 3.03 0.89 6.54
N SER A 26 3.51 0.61 5.32
CA SER A 26 4.66 1.31 4.73
C SER A 26 4.36 2.80 4.57
N GLY A 27 3.19 3.15 4.04
CA GLY A 27 2.78 4.54 3.89
C GLY A 27 2.69 5.27 5.24
N VAL A 28 2.12 4.65 6.27
CA VAL A 28 2.08 5.23 7.63
C VAL A 28 3.49 5.42 8.19
N ALA A 29 4.38 4.44 8.01
CA ALA A 29 5.77 4.53 8.44
C ALA A 29 6.50 5.68 7.73
N LEU A 30 6.27 5.89 6.43
CA LEU A 30 6.83 7.02 5.68
C LEU A 30 6.29 8.36 6.19
N VAL A 31 5.00 8.47 6.48
CA VAL A 31 4.43 9.68 7.08
C VAL A 31 5.12 9.99 8.40
N MET A 32 5.24 8.99 9.28
CA MET A 32 5.90 9.14 10.57
C MET A 32 7.38 9.52 10.43
N LEU A 33 8.09 8.92 9.48
CA LEU A 33 9.48 9.24 9.16
C LEU A 33 9.63 10.70 8.69
N GLY A 34 8.76 11.15 7.79
CA GLY A 34 8.74 12.54 7.33
C GLY A 34 8.50 13.52 8.47
N PHE A 35 7.56 13.21 9.37
CA PHE A 35 7.32 14.01 10.58
C PHE A 35 8.51 14.01 11.53
N ALA A 36 9.21 12.89 11.69
CA ALA A 36 10.41 12.83 12.53
C ALA A 36 11.50 13.78 12.02
N ILE A 37 11.68 13.87 10.69
CA ILE A 37 12.60 14.82 10.06
C ILE A 37 12.13 16.27 10.27
N VAL A 38 10.85 16.55 9.97
CA VAL A 38 10.27 17.90 10.11
C VAL A 38 10.36 18.43 11.55
N ARG A 39 10.27 17.53 12.54
CA ARG A 39 10.35 17.87 13.97
C ARG A 39 11.79 17.92 14.48
N GLY A 40 12.79 17.68 13.64
CA GLY A 40 14.20 17.68 14.00
C GLY A 40 14.62 16.48 14.87
N VAL A 41 13.83 15.41 14.92
CA VAL A 41 14.24 14.15 15.55
C VAL A 41 15.33 13.47 14.72
N ILE A 42 15.25 13.65 13.40
CA ILE A 42 16.26 13.22 12.44
C ILE A 42 16.80 14.48 11.76
N ASP A 43 18.12 14.66 11.79
CA ASP A 43 18.79 15.84 11.23
C ASP A 43 18.91 15.73 9.70
N LEU A 44 17.80 16.00 9.01
CA LEU A 44 17.73 16.14 7.56
C LEU A 44 17.02 17.46 7.21
N PRO A 45 17.23 17.98 5.98
CA PRO A 45 16.56 19.21 5.55
C PRO A 45 15.04 19.10 5.66
N TYR A 46 14.40 20.15 6.18
CA TYR A 46 12.94 20.23 6.34
C TYR A 46 12.19 19.85 5.06
N ALA A 47 12.66 20.32 3.90
CA ALA A 47 12.05 20.03 2.61
C ALA A 47 11.98 18.52 2.31
N VAL A 48 13.02 17.76 2.69
CA VAL A 48 13.05 16.30 2.52
C VAL A 48 11.99 15.66 3.41
N GLY A 49 11.93 16.06 4.69
CA GLY A 49 10.92 15.55 5.62
C GLY A 49 9.49 15.84 5.17
N ALA A 50 9.23 17.07 4.70
CA ALA A 50 7.93 17.48 4.19
C ALA A 50 7.51 16.68 2.95
N ILE A 51 8.43 16.49 1.98
CA ILE A 51 8.16 15.68 0.78
C ILE A 51 7.87 14.23 1.17
N ILE A 52 8.66 13.64 2.07
CA ILE A 52 8.45 12.26 2.52
C ILE A 52 7.10 12.11 3.23
N ALA A 53 6.74 13.05 4.12
CA ALA A 53 5.46 13.00 4.83
C ALA A 53 4.28 13.07 3.86
N VAL A 54 4.33 14.00 2.90
CA VAL A 54 3.29 14.16 1.88
C VAL A 54 3.22 12.92 0.97
N ALA A 55 4.37 12.42 0.50
CA ALA A 55 4.43 11.22 -0.33
C ALA A 55 3.85 9.99 0.40
N GLY A 56 4.24 9.76 1.66
CA GLY A 56 3.69 8.69 2.49
C GLY A 56 2.18 8.82 2.67
N PHE A 57 1.67 10.05 2.84
CA PHE A 57 0.23 10.30 2.93
C PHE A 57 -0.47 9.88 1.62
N PHE A 58 0.04 10.32 0.47
CA PHE A 58 -0.48 9.90 -0.82
C PHE A 58 -0.40 8.37 -1.00
N GLU A 59 0.68 7.73 -0.56
CA GLU A 59 0.83 6.28 -0.63
C GLU A 59 -0.27 5.56 0.14
N VAL A 60 -0.56 5.96 1.39
CA VAL A 60 -1.61 5.35 2.24
C VAL A 60 -2.99 5.36 1.56
N PHE A 61 -3.35 6.46 0.90
CA PHE A 61 -4.70 6.63 0.34
C PHE A 61 -4.84 6.12 -1.09
N PHE A 62 -3.83 6.33 -1.93
CA PHE A 62 -3.95 6.10 -3.37
C PHE A 62 -3.40 4.73 -3.78
N LEU A 63 -2.22 4.33 -3.27
CA LEU A 63 -1.55 3.12 -3.74
C LEU A 63 -2.36 1.83 -3.46
N PRO A 64 -2.94 1.60 -2.27
CA PRO A 64 -3.81 0.44 -2.01
C PRO A 64 -5.03 0.39 -2.93
N ARG A 65 -5.63 1.55 -3.24
CA ARG A 65 -6.80 1.65 -4.11
C ARG A 65 -6.45 1.27 -5.55
N PHE A 66 -5.28 1.70 -6.03
CA PHE A 66 -4.78 1.29 -7.34
C PHE A 66 -4.47 -0.21 -7.42
N ILE A 67 -3.81 -0.78 -6.39
CA ILE A 67 -3.49 -2.21 -6.34
C ILE A 67 -4.78 -3.05 -6.34
N ALA A 68 -5.74 -2.73 -5.47
CA ALA A 68 -7.03 -3.43 -5.42
C ALA A 68 -7.78 -3.36 -6.75
N ARG A 69 -7.76 -2.20 -7.42
CA ARG A 69 -8.40 -2.02 -8.72
C ARG A 69 -7.70 -2.81 -9.84
N ARG A 70 -6.37 -2.89 -9.81
CA ARG A 70 -5.57 -3.69 -10.78
C ARG A 70 -5.83 -5.18 -10.60
N TRP A 71 -5.93 -5.64 -9.35
CA TRP A 71 -6.20 -7.05 -9.04
C TRP A 71 -7.57 -7.49 -9.57
N ASN A 72 -8.61 -6.69 -9.36
CA ASN A 72 -9.96 -6.96 -9.89
C ASN A 72 -10.06 -6.79 -11.42
N ALA A 73 -9.17 -6.02 -12.05
CA ALA A 73 -9.14 -5.88 -13.51
C ALA A 73 -8.54 -7.11 -14.21
N GLY A 74 -7.69 -7.88 -13.52
CA GLY A 74 -7.20 -9.18 -14.01
C GLY A 74 -8.27 -10.28 -14.04
N ASP A 75 -9.34 -10.13 -13.26
CA ASP A 75 -10.48 -11.06 -13.22
C ASP A 75 -11.51 -10.83 -14.36
N ARG A 76 -11.37 -9.75 -15.15
CA ARG A 76 -12.15 -9.57 -16.37
C ARG A 76 -11.45 -10.26 -17.54
N THR A 77 -11.51 -11.59 -17.59
CA THR A 77 -11.39 -12.30 -18.86
C THR A 77 -12.56 -11.85 -19.75
N PRO A 78 -12.32 -11.24 -20.94
CA PRO A 78 -13.39 -11.04 -21.91
C PRO A 78 -13.92 -12.41 -22.28
N LYS A 79 -15.24 -12.55 -22.24
CA LYS A 79 -15.96 -13.75 -22.68
C LYS A 79 -15.87 -13.89 -24.19
#